data_AF-A0A5B0DB78-F1
#
_entry.id   AF-A0A5B0DB78-F1
#
_cell.length_a   1.000
_cell.length_b   1.000
_cell.length_c   1.000
_cell.angle_alpha   90.00
_cell.angle_beta   90.00
_cell.angle_gamma   90.00
#
_symmetry.space_group_name_H-M   'P 1'
#
loop_
_entity.id
_entity.type
_entity.pdbx_description
1 polymer ?
#
loop_
_entity_poly.entity_id
_entity_poly.type
_entity_poly.pdbx_seq_one_letter_code
_entity_poly.pdbx_strand_id
1 'polypeptide(L)'
;MSQVTVAVSDKSDDAEGLRSAAHGLQAALGERLGEPSGSDGAGHYWELGNGGRIRLARVPRKVLLVVADQRFAEVERREERLGIDPGRTPA
;
A
#
# COMPACT_ATOMS: atom_id res chain seq x y z
N MET A 1 8.57 -13.45 -10.32
CA MET A 1 8.43 -12.71 -9.06
C MET A 1 8.53 -11.23 -9.39
N SER A 2 7.47 -10.46 -9.20
CA SER A 2 7.54 -9.02 -9.41
C SER A 2 6.69 -8.32 -8.37
N GLN A 3 7.35 -7.59 -7.49
CA GLN A 3 6.75 -6.54 -6.69
C GLN A 3 7.22 -5.23 -7.28
N VAL A 4 6.29 -4.31 -7.54
CA VAL A 4 6.63 -2.95 -7.95
C VAL A 4 6.24 -2.03 -6.81
N THR A 5 7.24 -1.36 -6.24
CA THR A 5 7.02 -0.33 -5.22
C THR A 5 7.32 1.02 -5.83
N VAL A 6 6.29 1.86 -5.92
CA VAL A 6 6.45 3.27 -6.27
C VAL A 6 6.47 4.06 -4.97
N ALA A 7 7.62 4.66 -4.66
CA ALA A 7 7.79 5.51 -3.51
C ALA A 7 7.90 6.97 -3.96
N VAL A 8 6.96 7.80 -3.51
CA VAL A 8 7.03 9.25 -3.71
C VAL A 8 7.43 9.88 -2.38
N SER A 9 8.62 10.47 -2.36
CA SER A 9 9.10 11.27 -1.23
C SER A 9 9.16 12.73 -1.66
N ASP A 10 8.63 13.62 -0.84
CA ASP A 10 9.03 15.01 -0.95
C ASP A 10 10.39 15.19 -0.24
N LYS A 11 11.31 15.94 -0.86
CA LYS A 11 12.53 16.39 -0.18
C LYS A 11 12.27 17.58 0.75
N SER A 12 11.14 18.24 0.56
CA SER A 12 10.62 19.22 1.49
C SER A 12 9.92 18.49 2.65
N ASP A 13 10.06 18.99 3.88
CA ASP A 13 9.34 18.47 5.05
C ASP A 13 7.83 18.84 5.04
N ASP A 14 7.23 19.03 3.85
CA ASP A 14 5.82 19.37 3.66
C ASP A 14 4.91 18.16 3.87
N ALA A 15 4.54 17.95 5.12
CA ALA A 15 3.62 16.89 5.53
C ALA A 15 2.19 17.08 4.96
N GLU A 16 1.77 18.29 4.59
CA GLU A 16 0.46 18.56 4.03
C GLU A 16 0.42 18.22 2.55
N GLY A 17 1.42 18.64 1.78
CA GLY A 17 1.59 18.26 0.38
C GLY A 17 1.62 16.74 0.21
N LEU A 18 2.35 16.04 1.09
CA LEU A 18 2.40 14.58 1.09
C LEU A 18 1.05 13.93 1.39
N ARG A 19 0.26 14.50 2.32
CA ARG A 19 -1.09 14.02 2.64
C ARG A 19 -2.04 14.24 1.47
N SER A 20 -1.96 15.39 0.81
CA SER A 20 -2.75 15.71 -0.38
C SER A 20 -2.44 14.74 -1.52
N ALA A 21 -1.16 14.44 -1.76
CA ALA A 21 -0.74 13.45 -2.74
C ALA A 21 -1.28 12.04 -2.42
N ALA A 22 -1.26 11.63 -1.15
CA ALA A 22 -1.83 10.35 -0.72
C ALA A 22 -3.34 10.29 -1.01
N HIS A 23 -4.09 11.35 -0.71
CA HIS A 23 -5.51 11.42 -1.03
C HIS A 23 -5.79 11.41 -2.53
N GLY A 24 -4.98 12.12 -3.33
CA GLY A 24 -5.10 12.11 -4.79
C GLY A 24 -4.86 10.72 -5.38
N LEU A 25 -3.84 10.01 -4.90
CA LEU A 25 -3.57 8.62 -5.29
C LEU A 25 -4.71 7.68 -4.88
N GLN A 26 -5.24 7.83 -3.66
CA GLN A 26 -6.38 7.04 -3.20
C GLN A 26 -7.61 7.26 -4.07
N ALA A 27 -7.93 8.51 -4.41
CA ALA A 27 -9.06 8.84 -5.28
C ALA A 27 -8.87 8.24 -6.68
N ALA A 28 -7.68 8.37 -7.28
CA ALA A 28 -7.38 7.80 -8.59
C ALA A 28 -7.47 6.26 -8.60
N LEU A 29 -7.02 5.60 -7.53
CA LEU A 29 -7.21 4.15 -7.36
C LEU A 29 -8.70 3.80 -7.20
N GLY A 30 -9.45 4.60 -6.44
CA GLY A 30 -10.89 4.46 -6.25
C GLY A 30 -11.69 4.53 -7.56
N GLU A 31 -11.34 5.48 -8.43
CA GLU A 31 -11.97 5.60 -9.76
C GLU A 31 -11.72 4.39 -10.67
N ARG A 32 -10.60 3.70 -10.49
CA ARG A 32 -10.18 2.58 -11.35
C ARG A 32 -10.55 1.21 -10.80
N LEU A 33 -10.51 1.04 -9.48
CA LEU A 33 -10.62 -0.24 -8.79
C LEU A 33 -11.86 -0.31 -7.90
N GLY A 34 -12.57 0.80 -7.69
CA GLY A 34 -13.64 0.92 -6.72
C GLY A 34 -13.12 1.13 -5.30
N GLU A 35 -14.00 0.92 -4.33
CA GLU A 35 -13.67 1.10 -2.92
C GLU A 35 -12.54 0.14 -2.46
N PRO A 36 -11.71 0.57 -1.49
CA PRO A 36 -10.70 -0.31 -0.90
C PRO A 36 -11.33 -1.59 -0.35
N SER A 37 -10.64 -2.72 -0.52
CA SER A 37 -11.01 -3.99 0.11
C SER A 37 -10.84 -3.95 1.62
N GLY A 38 -9.99 -3.03 2.12
CA GLY A 38 -9.88 -2.75 3.55
C GLY A 38 -8.84 -1.67 3.85
N SER A 39 -8.62 -1.47 5.15
CA SER A 39 -7.59 -0.59 5.69
C SER A 39 -6.96 -1.19 6.93
N ASP A 40 -5.66 -0.99 7.10
CA ASP A 40 -4.88 -1.40 8.27
C ASP A 40 -4.09 -0.21 8.82
N GLY A 41 -3.25 -0.45 9.84
CA GLY A 41 -2.39 0.58 10.42
C GLY A 41 -1.35 1.17 9.45
N ALA A 42 -1.11 0.52 8.31
CA ALA A 42 -0.19 0.98 7.28
C ALA A 42 -0.88 1.77 6.15
N GLY A 43 -2.17 1.53 5.88
CA GLY A 43 -2.96 2.30 4.93
C GLY A 43 -4.15 1.56 4.32
N HIS A 44 -4.52 1.92 3.09
CA HIS A 44 -5.62 1.29 2.34
C HIS A 44 -5.09 0.21 1.40
N TYR A 45 -5.86 -0.85 1.18
CA TYR A 45 -5.51 -1.89 0.22
C TYR A 45 -6.70 -2.34 -0.64
N TRP A 46 -6.37 -2.84 -1.83
CA TRP A 46 -7.28 -3.45 -2.79
C TRP A 46 -6.79 -4.86 -3.10
N GLU A 47 -7.64 -5.85 -2.91
CA GLU A 47 -7.43 -7.20 -3.41
C GLU A 47 -7.87 -7.24 -4.87
N LEU A 48 -7.00 -7.74 -5.74
CA LEU A 48 -7.26 -7.86 -7.17
C LEU A 48 -7.85 -9.23 -7.48
N GLY A 49 -8.68 -9.31 -8.52
CA GLY A 49 -9.32 -10.58 -8.92
C GLY A 49 -8.34 -11.69 -9.36
N ASN A 50 -7.10 -11.34 -9.69
CA ASN A 50 -6.02 -12.29 -9.96
C ASN A 50 -5.29 -12.75 -8.69
N GLY A 51 -5.78 -12.39 -7.50
CA GLY A 51 -5.17 -12.73 -6.22
C GLY A 51 -4.01 -11.83 -5.80
N GLY A 52 -3.63 -10.84 -6.61
CA GLY A 52 -2.66 -9.79 -6.23
C GLY A 52 -3.25 -8.75 -5.29
N ARG A 53 -2.41 -7.83 -4.82
CA ARG A 53 -2.81 -6.76 -3.90
C ARG A 53 -2.15 -5.45 -4.29
N ILE A 54 -2.90 -4.36 -4.22
CA ILE A 54 -2.35 -3.00 -4.24
C ILE A 54 -2.52 -2.41 -2.85
N ARG A 55 -1.43 -1.88 -2.26
CA ARG A 55 -1.47 -1.17 -0.99
C ARG A 55 -0.99 0.26 -1.19
N LEU A 56 -1.75 1.22 -0.66
CA LEU A 56 -1.37 2.61 -0.57
C LEU A 56 -1.14 2.95 0.91
N ALA A 57 0.13 3.17 1.26
CA ALA A 57 0.57 3.45 2.61
C ALA A 57 1.23 4.83 2.71
N ARG A 58 1.03 5.50 3.85
CA ARG A 58 1.75 6.73 4.18
C ARG A 58 2.73 6.44 5.30
N VAL A 59 4.01 6.56 5.01
CA VAL A 59 5.09 6.45 5.99
C VAL A 59 5.70 7.84 6.24
N PRO A 60 6.48 8.04 7.32
CA PRO A 60 7.12 9.34 7.53
C PRO A 60 7.88 9.81 6.28
N ARG A 61 7.54 11.00 5.79
CA ARG A 61 8.10 11.66 4.60
C ARG A 61 7.85 10.99 3.24
N LYS A 62 7.08 9.89 3.16
CA LYS A 62 6.79 9.22 1.87
C LYS A 62 5.36 8.69 1.76
N VAL A 63 4.89 8.61 0.53
CA VAL A 63 3.74 7.80 0.14
C VAL A 63 4.27 6.60 -0.64
N LEU A 64 3.81 5.42 -0.27
CA LEU A 64 4.17 4.15 -0.87
C LEU A 64 2.96 3.56 -1.57
N LEU A 65 3.09 3.29 -2.85
CA LEU A 65 2.18 2.44 -3.61
C LEU A 65 2.89 1.12 -3.88
N VAL A 66 2.42 0.04 -3.28
CA VAL A 66 2.97 -1.30 -3.43
C VAL A 66 2.01 -2.14 -4.26
N VAL A 67 2.49 -2.67 -5.37
CA VAL A 67 1.77 -3.63 -6.20
C VAL A 67 2.43 -4.99 -6.04
N ALA A 68 1.70 -5.92 -5.42
CA ALA A 68 2.13 -7.26 -5.11
C ALA A 68 1.41 -8.29 -5.99
N ASP A 69 2.17 -9.18 -6.61
CA ASP A 69 1.65 -10.39 -7.25
C ASP A 69 1.04 -11.35 -6.22
N GLN A 70 0.17 -12.27 -6.68
CA GLN A 70 -0.60 -13.18 -5.84
C GLN A 70 0.24 -13.91 -4.79
N ARG A 71 1.40 -14.42 -5.17
CA ARG A 71 2.23 -15.21 -4.25
C ARG A 71 2.81 -14.38 -3.11
N PHE A 72 3.07 -13.08 -3.36
CA PHE A 72 3.56 -12.17 -2.32
C PHE A 72 2.40 -11.70 -1.44
N ALA A 73 1.26 -11.37 -2.04
CA ALA A 73 0.04 -11.02 -1.31
C ALA A 73 -0.42 -12.14 -0.38
N GLU A 74 -0.24 -13.41 -0.77
CA GLU A 74 -0.57 -14.56 0.07
C GLU A 74 0.34 -14.70 1.31
N VAL A 75 1.62 -14.36 1.18
CA VAL A 75 2.55 -14.31 2.32
C VAL A 75 2.13 -13.23 3.29
N GLU A 76 1.86 -12.01 2.81
CA GLU A 76 1.38 -10.92 3.68
C GLU A 76 0.08 -11.29 4.40
N ARG A 77 -0.91 -11.86 3.68
CA ARG A 77 -2.15 -12.35 4.30
C ARG A 77 -1.88 -13.42 5.37
N ARG A 78 -0.89 -14.28 5.16
CA ARG A 78 -0.53 -15.31 6.13
C ARG A 78 0.12 -14.70 7.37
N GLU A 79 0.96 -13.70 7.20
CA GLU A 79 1.59 -12.96 8.30
C GLU A 79 0.56 -12.14 9.09
N GLU A 80 -0.38 -11.47 8.40
CA GLU A 80 -1.52 -10.76 9.00
C GLU A 80 -2.36 -11.71 9.87
N ARG A 81 -2.69 -12.92 9.37
CA ARG A 81 -3.41 -13.94 10.16
C ARG A 81 -2.64 -14.42 11.38
N LEU A 82 -1.31 -14.30 11.37
CA LEU A 82 -0.44 -14.68 12.48
C LEU A 82 -0.16 -13.51 13.43
N GLY A 83 -0.73 -12.33 13.16
CA GLY A 83 -0.50 -11.12 13.95
C GLY A 83 0.92 -10.56 13.83
N ILE A 84 1.62 -10.90 12.76
CA ILE A 84 2.98 -10.40 12.50
C ILE A 84 2.88 -9.01 11.89
N ASP A 85 3.63 -8.06 12.44
CA ASP A 85 3.61 -6.66 12.01
C ASP A 85 4.09 -6.51 10.55
N PRO A 86 3.28 -5.91 9.65
CA PRO A 86 3.64 -5.66 8.25
C PRO A 86 4.82 -4.67 8.09
N GLY A 87 5.25 -3.98 9.16
CA GLY A 87 6.45 -3.15 9.19
C GLY A 87 7.77 -3.93 9.31
N ARG A 88 7.73 -5.26 9.47
CA ARG A 88 8.93 -6.09 9.61
C ARG A 88 9.51 -6.42 8.24
N THR A 89 10.78 -6.07 8.00
CA THR A 89 11.51 -6.55 6.82
C THR A 89 11.65 -8.08 6.91
N PRO A 90 11.25 -8.84 5.87
CA PRO A 90 11.54 -10.28 5.84
C PRO A 90 13.06 -10.49 5.81
N ALA A 91 13.55 -11.43 6.62
CA ALA A 91 14.95 -11.85 6.64
C ALA A 91 15.27 -12.81 5.48
#